data_AF-A4I3M8-F1
#
_entry.id   AF-A4I3M8-F1
#
_cell.length_a   1.000
_cell.length_b   1.000
_cell.length_c   1.000
_cell.angle_alpha   90.00
_cell.angle_beta   90.00
_cell.angle_gamma   90.00
#
_symmetry.space_group_name_H-M   'P 1'
#
loop_
_entity.id
_entity.type
_entity.pdbx_description
1 polymer ?
#
loop_
_entity_poly.entity_id
_entity_poly.type
_entity_poly.pdbx_seq_one_letter_code
_entity_poly.pdbx_strand_id
1 'polypeptide(L)'
;MMSLKTAHVPIILVGCVGLSSFAMDALGARLQTKMSMRQRRSWLTANQYHMVHTVALAAIAWMMTLAKESPEASSRLSKGFYLVLAGALGFAGSIYSLCLRICPKFMGPLTPTSGLVLVLGWTNVALAGLYW
;
A
#
# COMPACT_ATOMS: atom_id res chain seq x y z
N MET A 1 -18.06 -23.64 9.86
CA MET A 1 -17.37 -23.30 8.59
C MET A 1 -17.46 -21.79 8.34
N MET A 2 -16.83 -20.97 9.20
CA MET A 2 -16.90 -19.51 9.12
C MET A 2 -15.94 -19.01 8.04
N SER A 3 -16.48 -19.06 6.82
CA SER A 3 -16.24 -18.25 5.64
C SER A 3 -14.79 -17.85 5.32
N LEU A 4 -14.22 -18.52 4.32
CA LEU A 4 -13.16 -17.96 3.50
C LEU A 4 -13.47 -16.52 3.03
N LYS A 5 -14.75 -16.07 3.02
CA LYS A 5 -15.20 -14.73 2.52
C LYS A 5 -14.43 -13.53 3.09
N THR A 6 -13.95 -13.57 4.33
CA THR A 6 -13.24 -12.41 4.92
C THR A 6 -11.90 -12.09 4.24
N ALA A 7 -11.22 -13.08 3.65
CA ALA A 7 -9.92 -12.90 3.00
C ALA A 7 -9.98 -12.70 1.48
N HIS A 8 -11.11 -12.95 0.82
CA HIS A 8 -11.20 -12.85 -0.65
C HIS A 8 -10.94 -11.43 -1.13
N VAL A 9 -11.59 -10.43 -0.51
CA VAL A 9 -11.42 -9.03 -0.90
C VAL A 9 -9.99 -8.56 -0.67
N PRO A 10 -9.36 -8.77 0.51
CA PRO A 10 -7.94 -8.47 0.70
C PRO A 10 -7.02 -9.11 -0.35
N ILE A 11 -7.21 -10.39 -0.69
CA ILE A 11 -6.38 -11.08 -1.68
C ILE A 11 -6.56 -10.48 -3.08
N ILE A 12 -7.79 -10.17 -3.49
CA ILE A 12 -8.06 -9.51 -4.78
C ILE A 12 -7.37 -8.15 -4.82
N LEU A 13 -7.49 -7.36 -3.76
CA LEU A 13 -6.86 -6.05 -3.66
C LEU A 13 -5.34 -6.15 -3.72
N VAL A 14 -4.73 -7.11 -3.00
CA VAL A 14 -3.29 -7.38 -3.08
C VAL A 14 -2.87 -7.69 -4.53
N GLY A 15 -3.63 -8.53 -5.23
CA GLY A 15 -3.38 -8.84 -6.65
C GLY A 15 -3.45 -7.60 -7.54
N CYS A 16 -4.46 -6.75 -7.37
CA CYS A 16 -4.58 -5.50 -8.10
C CYS A 16 -3.44 -4.51 -7.82
N VAL A 17 -3.00 -4.40 -6.56
CA VAL A 17 -1.86 -3.55 -6.18
C VAL A 17 -0.56 -4.10 -6.77
N GLY A 18 -0.34 -5.42 -6.70
CA GLY A 18 0.84 -6.05 -7.30
C GLY A 18 0.89 -5.84 -8.82
N LEU A 19 -0.23 -6.05 -9.52
CA LEU A 19 -0.34 -5.79 -10.95
C LEU A 19 -0.03 -4.33 -11.29
N SER A 20 -0.62 -3.39 -10.56
CA SER A 20 -0.41 -1.96 -10.82
C SER A 20 1.02 -1.53 -10.49
N SER A 21 1.64 -2.12 -9.46
CA SER A 21 3.04 -1.91 -9.11
C SER A 21 3.98 -2.35 -10.24
N PHE A 22 3.79 -3.55 -10.78
CA PHE A 22 4.59 -4.03 -11.91
C PHE A 22 4.36 -3.19 -13.18
N ALA A 23 3.12 -2.75 -13.41
CA ALA A 23 2.83 -1.84 -14.52
C ALA A 23 3.58 -0.51 -14.37
N MET A 24 3.62 0.07 -13.17
CA MET A 24 4.35 1.31 -12.91
C MET A 24 5.87 1.14 -13.04
N ASP A 25 6.43 -0.01 -12.67
CA ASP A 25 7.84 -0.31 -12.92
C ASP A 25 8.18 -0.24 -14.43
N ALA A 26 7.40 -0.97 -15.25
CA ALA A 26 7.55 -0.98 -16.70
C ALA A 26 7.34 0.40 -17.34
N LEU A 27 6.36 1.17 -16.84
CA LEU A 27 6.15 2.55 -17.29
C LEU A 27 7.34 3.46 -16.96
N GLY A 28 7.93 3.33 -15.78
CA GLY A 28 9.13 4.06 -15.38
C GLY A 28 10.31 3.80 -16.30
N ALA A 29 10.57 2.53 -16.61
CA ALA A 29 11.63 2.14 -17.54
C ALA A 29 11.44 2.75 -18.94
N ARG A 30 10.20 2.83 -19.42
CA ARG A 30 9.87 3.45 -20.72
C ARG A 30 9.98 4.98 -20.71
N LEU A 31 9.66 5.62 -19.58
CA LEU A 31 9.68 7.08 -19.45
C LEU A 31 11.02 7.65 -18.96
N GLN A 32 11.99 6.79 -18.61
CA GLN A 32 13.27 7.22 -18.06
C GLN A 32 13.94 8.31 -18.91
N THR A 33 13.96 8.18 -20.24
CA THR A 33 14.61 9.12 -21.15
C THR A 33 13.96 10.51 -21.14
N LYS A 34 12.70 10.60 -20.72
CA LYS A 34 11.92 11.84 -20.60
C LYS A 34 11.97 12.45 -19.19
N MET A 35 12.58 11.77 -18.22
CA MET A 35 12.65 12.18 -16.83
C MET A 35 14.05 12.68 -16.47
N SER A 36 14.10 13.77 -15.70
CA SER A 36 15.33 14.20 -15.03
C SER A 36 15.84 13.12 -14.06
N MET A 37 17.13 13.15 -13.73
CA MET A 37 17.72 12.24 -12.73
C MET A 37 16.99 12.27 -11.39
N ARG A 38 16.50 13.44 -10.96
CA ARG A 38 15.69 13.58 -9.75
C ARG A 38 14.36 12.85 -9.87
N GLN A 39 13.63 13.04 -10.97
CA GLN A 39 12.36 12.34 -11.21
C GLN A 39 12.56 10.82 -11.30
N ARG A 40 13.63 10.34 -11.93
CA ARG A 40 13.94 8.90 -12.00
C ARG A 40 14.14 8.30 -10.61
N ARG A 41 14.91 8.98 -9.74
CA ARG A 41 15.10 8.54 -8.35
C ARG A 41 13.78 8.53 -7.58
N SER A 42 12.97 9.59 -7.71
CA SER A 42 11.65 9.65 -7.09
C SER A 42 10.71 8.54 -7.59
N TRP A 43 10.69 8.25 -8.89
CA TRP A 43 9.92 7.14 -9.45
C TRP A 43 10.34 5.80 -8.86
N LEU A 44 11.66 5.54 -8.78
CA LEU A 44 12.18 4.32 -8.18
C LEU A 44 11.77 4.20 -6.70
N THR A 45 11.83 5.28 -5.93
CA THR A 45 11.33 5.31 -4.55
C THR A 45 9.83 5.00 -4.48
N ALA A 46 9.01 5.60 -5.35
CA ALA A 46 7.59 5.30 -5.42
C ALA A 46 7.34 3.82 -5.68
N ASN A 47 8.07 3.23 -6.62
CA ASN A 47 7.95 1.82 -6.96
C ASN A 47 8.42 0.87 -5.86
N GLN A 48 9.50 1.21 -5.17
CA GLN A 48 9.94 0.48 -3.97
C GLN A 48 8.86 0.48 -2.89
N TYR A 49 8.26 1.64 -2.59
CA TYR A 49 7.16 1.72 -1.62
C TYR A 49 5.95 0.92 -2.08
N HIS A 50 5.59 1.00 -3.36
CA HIS A 50 4.47 0.27 -3.95
C HIS A 50 4.66 -1.25 -3.81
N MET A 51 5.84 -1.76 -4.18
CA MET A 51 6.18 -3.19 -4.09
C MET A 51 6.27 -3.69 -2.65
N VAL A 52 7.00 -2.99 -1.78
CA VAL A 52 7.18 -3.40 -0.37
C VAL A 52 5.83 -3.48 0.34
N HIS A 53 4.95 -2.49 0.13
CA HIS A 53 3.63 -2.52 0.74
C HIS A 53 2.69 -3.53 0.09
N THR A 54 2.89 -3.91 -1.18
CA THR A 54 2.17 -5.06 -1.78
C THR A 54 2.46 -6.34 -1.00
N VAL A 55 3.73 -6.61 -0.70
CA VAL A 55 4.13 -7.78 0.09
C VAL A 55 3.61 -7.68 1.52
N ALA A 56 3.69 -6.50 2.14
CA ALA A 56 3.13 -6.26 3.47
C ALA A 56 1.62 -6.52 3.52
N LEU A 57 0.86 -6.05 2.52
CA LEU A 57 -0.57 -6.30 2.40
C LEU A 57 -0.87 -7.79 2.24
N ALA A 58 -0.09 -8.52 1.45
CA ALA A 58 -0.21 -9.96 1.34
C ALA A 58 0.00 -10.66 2.70
N ALA A 59 1.01 -10.24 3.46
CA ALA A 59 1.27 -10.75 4.80
C ALA A 59 0.13 -10.43 5.78
N ILE A 60 -0.40 -9.20 5.78
CA ILE A 60 -1.53 -8.81 6.64
C ILE A 60 -2.78 -9.62 6.26
N ALA A 61 -3.07 -9.78 4.96
CA ALA A 61 -4.19 -10.59 4.48
C ALA A 61 -4.07 -12.06 4.92
N TRP A 62 -2.86 -12.62 4.92
CA TRP A 62 -2.61 -13.95 5.48
C TRP A 62 -2.84 -13.95 6.99
N MET A 63 -2.24 -13.03 7.75
CA MET A 63 -2.44 -12.93 9.21
C MET A 63 -3.92 -12.87 9.60
N MET A 64 -4.77 -12.18 8.82
CA MET A 64 -6.22 -12.15 9.02
C MET A 64 -6.88 -13.53 8.96
N THR A 65 -6.32 -14.49 8.21
CA THR A 65 -6.80 -15.88 8.17
C THR A 65 -6.41 -16.70 9.40
N LEU A 66 -5.37 -16.27 10.12
CA LEU A 66 -4.85 -16.93 11.32
C LEU A 66 -5.54 -16.40 12.58
N ALA A 67 -5.85 -15.10 12.63
CA ALA A 67 -6.52 -14.45 13.77
C ALA A 67 -8.05 -14.70 13.82
N LYS A 68 -8.57 -15.82 13.29
CA LYS A 68 -10.02 -16.08 13.20
C LYS A 68 -10.68 -16.30 14.56
N GLU A 69 -9.92 -16.82 15.52
CA GLU A 69 -10.40 -17.11 16.88
C GLU A 69 -10.27 -15.91 17.82
N SER A 70 -9.65 -14.81 17.35
CA SER A 70 -9.35 -13.60 18.12
C SER A 70 -10.04 -12.39 17.48
N PRO A 71 -11.32 -12.11 17.80
CA PRO A 71 -12.13 -11.10 17.11
C PRO A 71 -11.50 -9.70 17.10
N GLU A 72 -10.88 -9.29 18.20
CA GLU A 72 -10.21 -8.01 18.34
C GLU A 72 -8.97 -7.91 17.45
N ALA A 73 -8.12 -8.95 17.43
CA ALA A 73 -6.97 -9.01 16.53
C ALA A 73 -7.42 -8.99 15.06
N SER A 74 -8.44 -9.76 14.71
CA SER A 74 -9.02 -9.78 13.35
C SER A 74 -9.53 -8.39 12.91
N SER A 75 -10.25 -7.70 13.79
CA SER A 75 -10.75 -6.34 13.57
C SER A 75 -9.62 -5.33 13.37
N ARG A 76 -8.57 -5.41 14.20
CA ARG A 76 -7.36 -4.57 14.09
C ARG A 76 -6.60 -4.81 12.81
N LEU A 77 -6.37 -6.07 12.43
CA LEU A 77 -5.71 -6.43 11.17
C LEU A 77 -6.50 -5.93 9.96
N SER A 78 -7.84 -6.06 9.96
CA SER A 78 -8.69 -5.57 8.88
C SER A 78 -8.58 -4.05 8.71
N LYS A 79 -8.67 -3.28 9.81
CA LYS A 79 -8.44 -1.82 9.79
C LYS A 79 -7.03 -1.48 9.32
N GLY A 80 -6.03 -2.19 9.84
CA GLY A 80 -4.62 -2.05 9.45
C GLY A 80 -4.41 -2.28 7.94
N PHE A 81 -5.02 -3.32 7.38
CA PHE A 81 -4.96 -3.65 5.96
C PHE A 81 -5.44 -2.48 5.09
N TYR A 82 -6.64 -1.95 5.35
CA TYR A 82 -7.20 -0.87 4.54
C TYR A 82 -6.43 0.46 4.71
N LEU A 83 -5.92 0.74 5.91
CA LEU A 83 -5.07 1.91 6.14
C LEU A 83 -3.72 1.78 5.42
N VAL A 84 -3.06 0.63 5.52
CA VAL A 84 -1.80 0.37 4.80
C VAL A 84 -2.03 0.46 3.29
N LEU A 85 -3.15 -0.09 2.79
CA LEU A 85 -3.52 -0.02 1.37
C LEU A 85 -3.69 1.43 0.90
N ALA A 86 -4.52 2.21 1.61
CA ALA A 86 -4.78 3.60 1.27
C ALA A 86 -3.51 4.45 1.37
N GLY A 87 -2.73 4.27 2.44
CA GLY A 87 -1.47 4.99 2.66
C GLY A 87 -0.41 4.65 1.61
N ALA A 88 -0.24 3.38 1.25
CA ALA A 88 0.73 2.95 0.25
C ALA A 88 0.39 3.47 -1.15
N LEU A 89 -0.87 3.33 -1.58
CA LEU A 89 -1.33 3.84 -2.86
C LEU A 89 -1.29 5.37 -2.92
N GLY A 90 -1.69 6.05 -1.84
CA GLY A 90 -1.61 7.51 -1.75
C GLY A 90 -0.17 8.02 -1.81
N PHE A 91 0.75 7.37 -1.10
CA PHE A 91 2.17 7.76 -1.05
C PHE A 91 2.90 7.47 -2.36
N ALA A 92 2.81 6.26 -2.90
CA ALA A 92 3.45 5.93 -4.18
C ALA A 92 2.78 6.68 -5.33
N GLY A 93 1.44 6.72 -5.34
CA GLY A 93 0.62 7.43 -6.34
C GLY A 93 0.91 8.92 -6.41
N SER A 94 1.11 9.60 -5.27
CA SER A 94 1.45 11.01 -5.26
C SER A 94 2.81 11.27 -5.93
N ILE A 95 3.80 10.42 -5.66
CA ILE A 95 5.14 10.55 -6.25
C ILE A 95 5.10 10.26 -7.76
N TYR A 96 4.38 9.22 -8.20
CA TYR A 96 4.17 8.96 -9.63
C TYR A 96 3.53 10.16 -10.32
N SER A 97 2.48 10.71 -9.73
CA SER A 97 1.75 11.87 -10.25
C SER A 97 2.65 13.11 -10.34
N LEU A 98 3.48 13.37 -9.33
CA LEU A 98 4.46 14.46 -9.33
C LEU A 98 5.52 14.28 -10.43
N CYS A 99 5.98 13.05 -10.65
CA CYS A 99 6.94 12.75 -11.73
C CYS A 99 6.32 13.01 -13.11
N LEU A 100 5.04 12.69 -13.29
CA LEU A 100 4.27 12.93 -14.51
C LEU A 100 3.71 14.36 -14.63
N ARG A 101 3.93 15.21 -13.62
CA ARG A 101 3.38 16.56 -13.51
C ARG A 101 1.84 16.61 -13.55
N ILE A 102 1.19 15.55 -13.09
CA ILE A 102 -0.27 15.45 -12.96
C ILE A 102 -0.67 16.06 -11.61
N CYS A 103 -1.53 17.07 -11.64
CA CYS A 103 -2.11 17.73 -10.45
C CYS A 103 -1.10 18.04 -9.32
N PRO A 104 0.09 18.62 -9.59
CA PRO A 104 1.17 18.73 -8.61
C PRO A 104 0.80 19.51 -7.35
N LYS A 105 -0.12 20.49 -7.48
CA LYS A 105 -0.63 21.29 -6.36
C LYS A 105 -1.39 20.46 -5.31
N PHE A 106 -2.11 19.43 -5.73
CA PHE A 106 -2.88 18.55 -4.83
C PHE A 106 -2.06 17.34 -4.36
N MET A 107 -1.14 16.87 -5.20
CA MET A 107 -0.34 15.67 -4.91
C MET A 107 0.79 15.95 -3.93
N GLY A 108 1.32 17.17 -3.87
CA GLY A 108 2.37 17.55 -2.90
C GLY A 108 1.95 17.31 -1.44
N PRO A 109 0.82 17.89 -0.97
CA PRO A 109 0.31 17.67 0.39
C PRO A 109 -0.17 16.24 0.67
N LEU A 110 -0.47 15.46 -0.39
CA LEU A 110 -0.95 14.08 -0.25
C LEU A 110 0.14 13.14 0.27
N THR A 111 1.42 13.40 -0.01
CA THR A 111 2.53 12.55 0.45
C THR A 111 2.68 12.50 1.97
N PRO A 112 2.81 13.61 2.71
CA PRO A 112 2.92 13.56 4.18
C PRO A 112 1.64 13.02 4.84
N THR A 113 0.46 13.36 4.31
CA THR A 113 -0.81 12.86 4.84
C THR A 113 -0.96 11.35 4.65
N SER A 114 -0.56 10.82 3.48
CA SER A 114 -0.52 9.37 3.24
C SER A 114 0.48 8.65 4.14
N GLY A 115 1.60 9.30 4.47
CA GLY A 115 2.56 8.79 5.47
C GLY A 115 1.95 8.62 6.85
N LEU A 116 1.13 9.58 7.31
CA LEU A 116 0.40 9.46 8.58
C LEU A 116 -0.62 8.29 8.54
N VAL A 117 -1.29 8.09 7.41
CA VAL A 117 -2.20 6.95 7.21
C VAL A 117 -1.45 5.63 7.30
N LEU A 118 -0.23 5.54 6.74
CA LEU A 118 0.64 4.37 6.90
C LEU A 118 1.00 4.12 8.37
N VAL A 119 1.38 5.16 9.12
CA VAL A 119 1.67 5.05 10.56
C VAL A 119 0.45 4.46 11.29
N LEU A 120 -0.75 5.00 11.07
CA LEU A 120 -1.97 4.49 11.70
C LEU A 120 -2.29 3.04 11.29
N GLY A 121 -2.01 2.66 10.04
CA GLY A 121 -2.16 1.30 9.56
C GLY A 121 -1.26 0.33 10.30
N TRP A 122 0.03 0.64 10.38
CA TRP A 122 1.01 -0.16 11.11
C TRP A 122 0.76 -0.17 12.62
N THR A 123 0.26 0.93 13.21
CA THR A 123 -0.19 0.94 14.61
C THR A 123 -1.29 -0.08 14.84
N ASN A 124 -2.27 -0.21 13.94
CA ASN A 124 -3.32 -1.23 14.09
C ASN A 124 -2.76 -2.65 13.95
N VAL A 125 -1.81 -2.88 13.04
CA VAL A 125 -1.13 -4.18 12.93
C VAL A 125 -0.37 -4.53 14.21
N ALA A 126 0.37 -3.57 14.78
CA ALA A 126 1.08 -3.76 16.04
C ALA A 126 0.12 -4.04 17.21
N LEU A 127 -0.98 -3.28 17.32
CA LEU A 127 -2.00 -3.49 18.35
C LEU A 127 -2.72 -4.83 18.21
N ALA A 128 -2.86 -5.36 17.00
CA ALA A 128 -3.46 -6.69 16.80
C ALA A 128 -2.67 -7.78 17.55
N GLY A 129 -1.35 -7.64 17.67
CA GLY A 129 -0.50 -8.57 18.41
C GLY A 129 -0.76 -8.61 19.92
N LEU A 130 -1.42 -7.59 20.49
CA LEU A 130 -1.80 -7.58 21.91
C LEU A 130 -3.08 -8.39 22.20
N TYR A 131 -3.85 -8.70 21.16
CA TYR A 131 -5.12 -9.41 21.24
C TYR A 131 -5.08 -10.75 20.49
N TRP A 132 -3.89 -11.18 20.09
CA TRP A 132 -3.70 -12.40 19.31
C TRP A 132 -3.95 -13.62 20.17
#